data_AF-A0A4R6JF70-F1
#
_entry.id   AF-A0A4R6JF70-F1
#
_cell.length_a   1.000
_cell.length_b   1.000
_cell.length_c   1.000
_cell.angle_alpha   90.00
_cell.angle_beta   90.00
_cell.angle_gamma   90.00
#
_symmetry.space_group_name_H-M   'P 1'
#
loop_
_entity.id
_entity.type
_entity.pdbx_description
1 polymer ?
#
loop_
_entity_poly.entity_id
_entity_poly.type
_entity_poly.pdbx_seq_one_letter_code
_entity_poly.pdbx_strand_id
1 'polypeptide(L)'
;MKVIEEWTGRHARALQAAMRLTNEAFAGHLGVAPRTVSKWRKRPDMVPSPQLQEALDTSLGRANSETRARFAAGLGEELPDPVEEEKLDQAVLTELNVAVTDLARVVARLLPREETPAH
;
A
#
# COMPACT_ATOMS: atom_id res chain seq x y z
N MET A 1 -3.80 8.54 -2.04
CA MET A 1 -4.56 8.24 -0.79
C MET A 1 -6.03 8.20 -1.16
N LYS A 2 -6.73 7.07 -0.95
CA LYS A 2 -8.15 6.94 -1.30
C LYS A 2 -8.97 7.55 -0.17
N VAL A 3 -9.58 8.70 -0.42
CA VAL A 3 -10.49 9.36 0.52
C VAL A 3 -11.87 8.78 0.28
N ILE A 4 -12.46 8.13 1.29
CA ILE A 4 -13.86 7.71 1.25
C ILE A 4 -14.69 8.95 1.58
N GLU A 5 -15.43 9.49 0.62
CA GLU A 5 -16.22 10.72 0.80
C GLU A 5 -17.30 10.56 1.90
N GLU A 6 -17.88 9.37 2.01
CA GLU A 6 -18.82 9.03 3.09
C GLU A 6 -18.65 7.58 3.54
N TRP A 7 -18.34 7.38 4.82
CA TRP A 7 -18.29 6.04 5.38
C TRP A 7 -19.70 5.48 5.53
N THR A 8 -19.88 4.22 5.15
CA THR A 8 -21.13 3.47 5.35
C THR A 8 -20.83 2.20 6.15
N GLY A 9 -21.88 1.54 6.64
CA GLY A 9 -21.76 0.24 7.29
C GLY A 9 -21.10 -0.82 6.39
N ARG A 10 -21.30 -0.72 5.07
CA ARG A 10 -20.60 -1.52 4.06
C ARG A 10 -19.10 -1.23 4.08
N HIS A 11 -18.70 0.04 4.02
CA HIS A 11 -17.30 0.46 4.10
C HIS A 11 -16.63 -0.04 5.40
N ALA A 12 -17.27 0.18 6.55
CA ALA A 12 -16.75 -0.26 7.84
C ALA A 12 -16.60 -1.79 7.92
N ARG A 13 -17.56 -2.55 7.36
CA ARG A 13 -17.50 -4.01 7.30
C ARG A 13 -16.39 -4.51 6.36
N ALA A 14 -16.19 -3.85 5.22
CA ALA A 14 -15.09 -4.16 4.31
C ALA A 14 -13.73 -3.93 4.98
N LEU A 15 -13.58 -2.81 5.71
CA LEU A 15 -12.35 -2.51 6.46
C LEU A 15 -12.08 -3.56 7.55
N GLN A 16 -13.10 -3.94 8.32
CA GLN A 16 -13.00 -5.00 9.31
C GLN A 16 -12.51 -6.33 8.68
N ALA A 17 -13.10 -6.73 7.56
CA ALA A 17 -12.75 -7.96 6.87
C ALA A 17 -11.31 -7.90 6.32
N ALA A 18 -10.90 -6.75 5.78
CA ALA A 18 -9.56 -6.51 5.28
C ALA A 18 -8.48 -6.62 6.36
N MET A 19 -8.80 -6.11 7.57
CA MET A 19 -7.95 -6.21 8.77
C MET A 19 -8.00 -7.60 9.44
N ARG A 20 -8.90 -8.48 8.99
CA ARG A 20 -9.12 -9.83 9.56
C ARG A 20 -9.45 -9.82 11.06
N LEU A 21 -10.13 -8.77 11.53
CA LEU A 21 -10.51 -8.62 12.93
C LEU A 21 -11.93 -9.14 13.21
N THR A 22 -12.12 -9.71 14.39
CA THR A 22 -13.46 -10.03 14.91
C THR A 22 -14.24 -8.74 15.22
N ASN A 23 -15.56 -8.83 15.41
CA ASN A 23 -16.38 -7.66 15.74
C ASN A 23 -15.89 -6.98 17.03
N GLU A 24 -15.48 -7.77 18.02
CA GLU A 24 -15.01 -7.27 19.31
C GLU A 24 -13.63 -6.62 19.19
N ALA A 25 -12.70 -7.25 18.46
CA ALA A 25 -11.38 -6.69 18.23
C ALA A 25 -11.45 -5.38 17.41
N PHE A 26 -12.32 -5.33 16.40
CA PHE A 26 -12.53 -4.13 15.59
C PHE A 26 -13.23 -3.01 16.37
N ALA A 27 -14.20 -3.37 17.21
CA ALA A 27 -14.84 -2.43 18.12
C ALA A 27 -13.85 -1.83 19.12
N GLY A 28 -12.98 -2.67 19.71
CA GLY A 28 -11.88 -2.23 20.57
C GLY A 28 -10.88 -1.33 19.84
N HIS A 29 -10.54 -1.66 18.59
CA HIS A 29 -9.65 -0.85 17.75
C HIS A 29 -10.21 0.56 17.49
N LEU A 30 -11.52 0.68 17.30
CA LEU A 30 -12.20 1.96 17.05
C LEU A 30 -12.69 2.66 18.33
N GLY A 31 -12.55 2.04 19.51
CA GLY A 31 -13.05 2.59 20.77
C GLY A 31 -14.58 2.65 20.88
N VAL A 32 -15.30 1.75 20.21
CA VAL A 32 -16.77 1.68 20.25
C VAL A 32 -17.29 0.37 20.82
N ALA A 33 -18.60 0.32 21.10
CA ALA A 33 -19.25 -0.91 21.52
C ALA A 33 -19.35 -1.93 20.36
N PRO A 34 -19.15 -3.25 20.60
CA PRO A 34 -19.32 -4.31 19.59
C PRO A 34 -20.70 -4.34 18.93
N ARG A 35 -21.72 -3.81 19.62
CA ARG A 35 -23.08 -3.67 19.11
C ARG A 35 -23.15 -2.69 17.93
N THR A 36 -22.30 -1.67 17.91
CA THR A 36 -22.20 -0.69 16.81
C THR A 36 -21.67 -1.38 15.54
N VAL A 37 -20.62 -2.17 15.66
CA VAL A 37 -20.07 -2.97 14.54
C VAL A 37 -21.10 -3.99 14.03
N SER A 38 -21.81 -4.63 14.95
CA SER A 38 -22.90 -5.56 14.60
C SER A 38 -24.07 -4.87 13.88
N LYS A 39 -24.34 -3.60 14.20
CA LYS A 39 -25.36 -2.78 13.56
C LYS A 39 -25.00 -2.45 12.12
N TRP A 40 -23.73 -2.14 11.83
CA TRP A 40 -23.24 -1.92 10.46
C TRP A 40 -23.43 -3.15 9.57
N ARG A 41 -23.20 -4.35 10.11
CA ARG A 41 -23.46 -5.60 9.36
C ARG A 41 -24.94 -5.77 9.00
N LYS A 42 -25.84 -5.36 9.89
CA LYS A 42 -27.29 -5.46 9.67
C LYS A 42 -27.85 -4.33 8.79
N ARG A 43 -27.16 -3.19 8.74
CA ARG A 43 -27.54 -2.00 7.97
C ARG A 43 -26.33 -1.47 7.21
N PRO A 44 -26.03 -2.06 6.03
CA PRO A 44 -24.86 -1.70 5.25
C PRO A 44 -24.90 -0.24 4.75
N ASP A 45 -26.09 0.31 4.52
CA ASP A 45 -26.27 1.69 4.05
C ASP A 45 -26.30 2.72 5.19
N MET A 46 -26.10 2.29 6.44
CA MET A 46 -26.07 3.20 7.58
C MET A 46 -24.76 4.00 7.60
N VAL A 47 -24.89 5.32 7.64
CA VAL A 47 -23.76 6.25 7.80
C VAL A 47 -23.36 6.33 9.29
N PRO A 48 -22.09 6.07 9.67
CA PRO A 48 -21.57 6.30 11.02
C PRO A 48 -21.54 7.80 11.36
N SER A 49 -21.51 8.12 12.67
CA SER A 49 -21.34 9.52 13.11
C SER A 49 -20.00 10.09 12.64
N PRO A 50 -19.86 11.43 12.50
CA PRO A 50 -18.61 12.04 12.05
C PRO A 50 -17.37 11.57 12.81
N GLN A 51 -17.44 11.47 14.14
CA GLN A 51 -16.31 10.98 14.95
C GLN A 51 -15.90 9.54 14.59
N LEU A 52 -16.87 8.70 14.22
CA LEU A 52 -16.60 7.34 13.79
C LEU A 52 -16.03 7.29 12.37
N GLN A 53 -16.43 8.21 11.50
CA GLN A 53 -15.83 8.33 10.17
C GLN A 53 -14.36 8.74 10.27
N GLU A 54 -14.02 9.70 11.15
CA GLU A 54 -12.63 10.08 11.43
C GLU A 54 -11.81 8.92 12.00
N ALA A 55 -12.39 8.12 12.92
CA ALA A 55 -11.74 6.94 13.46
C ALA A 55 -11.49 5.88 12.37
N LEU A 56 -12.46 5.63 11.49
CA LEU A 56 -12.34 4.70 10.37
C LEU A 56 -11.30 5.16 9.34
N ASP A 57 -11.28 6.46 9.02
CA ASP A 57 -10.29 7.07 8.15
C ASP A 57 -8.88 6.92 8.73
N THR A 58 -8.71 7.21 10.02
CA THR A 58 -7.45 7.01 10.74
C THR A 58 -7.01 5.55 10.71
N SER A 59 -7.92 4.61 10.95
CA SER A 59 -7.62 3.18 10.87
C SER A 59 -7.20 2.74 9.47
N LEU A 60 -7.86 3.23 8.42
CA LEU A 60 -7.49 2.95 7.03
C LEU A 60 -6.14 3.60 6.66
N GLY A 61 -5.87 4.82 7.12
CA GLY A 61 -4.62 5.52 6.90
C GLY A 61 -3.42 4.85 7.58
N ARG A 62 -3.64 4.19 8.73
CA ARG A 62 -2.61 3.41 9.44
C ARG A 62 -2.48 1.96 8.93
N ALA A 63 -3.40 1.49 8.11
CA ALA A 63 -3.39 0.12 7.62
C ALA A 63 -2.23 -0.12 6.63
N ASN A 64 -1.61 -1.29 6.72
CA ASN A 64 -0.56 -1.69 5.78
C ASN A 64 -1.09 -1.84 4.34
N SER A 65 -0.19 -1.83 3.35
CA SER A 65 -0.54 -1.91 1.92
C SER A 65 -1.40 -3.14 1.59
N GLU A 66 -1.11 -4.28 2.22
CA GLU A 66 -1.87 -5.51 2.02
C GLU A 66 -3.34 -5.39 2.49
N THR A 67 -3.56 -4.76 3.64
CA THR A 67 -4.90 -4.50 4.18
C THR A 67 -5.65 -3.50 3.31
N ARG A 68 -4.99 -2.43 2.85
CA ARG A 68 -5.59 -1.46 1.92
C ARG A 68 -6.00 -2.12 0.60
N ALA A 69 -5.19 -3.04 0.09
CA ALA A 69 -5.51 -3.77 -1.13
C ALA A 69 -6.75 -4.66 -0.96
N ARG A 70 -6.82 -5.43 0.13
CA ARG A 70 -8.02 -6.24 0.44
C ARG A 70 -9.27 -5.39 0.65
N PHE A 71 -9.13 -4.22 1.29
CA PHE A 71 -10.24 -3.31 1.53
C PHE A 71 -10.88 -2.87 0.21
N ALA A 72 -10.08 -2.41 -0.74
CA ALA A 72 -10.58 -1.99 -2.05
C ALA A 72 -11.19 -3.15 -2.84
N ALA A 73 -10.52 -4.31 -2.88
CA ALA A 73 -11.08 -5.52 -3.49
C ALA A 73 -12.44 -5.90 -2.88
N GLY A 74 -12.60 -5.72 -1.56
CA GLY A 74 -13.86 -5.96 -0.84
C GLY A 74 -14.99 -4.96 -1.15
N LEU A 75 -14.68 -3.80 -1.72
CA LEU A 75 -15.67 -2.83 -2.18
C LEU A 75 -16.11 -3.03 -3.63
N GLY A 76 -15.52 -3.99 -4.35
CA GLY A 76 -15.78 -4.20 -5.78
C GLY A 76 -15.22 -3.08 -6.66
N GLU A 77 -14.46 -2.16 -6.07
CA GLU A 77 -13.59 -1.27 -6.80
C GLU A 77 -12.26 -1.98 -6.93
N GLU A 78 -12.01 -2.52 -8.13
CA GLU A 78 -10.65 -2.79 -8.57
C GLU A 78 -9.82 -1.57 -8.18
N LEU A 79 -8.80 -1.79 -7.35
CA LEU A 79 -7.82 -0.74 -7.10
C LEU A 79 -7.39 -0.24 -8.48
N PRO A 80 -7.42 1.08 -8.79
CA PRO A 80 -6.36 1.56 -9.66
C PRO A 80 -5.07 1.07 -9.01
N ASP A 81 -4.28 0.33 -9.78
CA ASP A 81 -3.09 -0.40 -9.35
C ASP A 81 -2.43 0.29 -8.16
N PRO A 82 -2.11 -0.45 -7.08
CA PRO A 82 -1.47 0.14 -5.91
C PRO A 82 -0.32 0.98 -6.41
N VAL A 83 -0.44 2.32 -6.26
CA VAL A 83 0.51 3.36 -6.66
C VAL A 83 1.79 2.71 -7.10
N GLU A 84 2.05 2.67 -8.42
CA GLU A 84 3.30 2.21 -9.02
C GLU A 84 4.39 2.43 -7.98
N GLU A 85 4.75 1.38 -7.25
CA GLU A 85 5.94 1.40 -6.41
C GLU A 85 6.99 1.66 -7.44
N GLU A 86 7.40 2.94 -7.59
CA GLU A 86 8.17 3.47 -8.70
C GLU A 86 9.13 2.38 -9.13
N LYS A 87 8.70 1.61 -10.14
CA LYS A 87 9.36 0.38 -10.55
C LYS A 87 10.50 0.98 -11.30
N LEU A 88 11.59 1.29 -10.60
CA LEU A 88 12.73 2.02 -11.12
C LEU A 88 12.91 1.58 -12.55
N ASP A 89 12.59 2.48 -13.49
CA ASP A 89 12.21 2.08 -14.83
C ASP A 89 13.26 1.11 -15.35
N GLN A 90 12.84 -0.07 -15.81
CA GLN A 90 13.80 -1.07 -16.26
C GLN A 90 14.72 -0.48 -17.37
N ALA A 91 14.20 0.51 -18.11
CA ALA A 91 14.97 1.35 -19.02
C ALA A 91 16.04 2.19 -18.32
N VAL A 92 15.71 2.92 -17.26
CA VAL A 92 16.65 3.73 -16.45
C VAL A 92 17.71 2.84 -15.79
N LEU A 93 17.33 1.67 -15.27
CA LEU A 93 18.28 0.67 -14.75
C LEU A 93 19.24 0.16 -15.82
N THR A 94 18.72 -0.09 -17.02
CA THR A 94 19.53 -0.54 -18.16
C THR A 94 20.50 0.55 -18.59
N GLU A 95 20.04 1.81 -18.68
CA GLU A 95 20.87 2.96 -19.03
C GLU A 95 22.00 3.18 -18.02
N LEU A 96 21.69 3.12 -16.72
CA LEU A 96 22.68 3.24 -15.66
C LEU A 96 23.72 2.10 -15.72
N ASN A 97 23.29 0.86 -15.95
CA ASN A 97 24.20 -0.28 -16.05
C ASN A 97 25.12 -0.17 -17.29
N VAL A 98 24.62 0.38 -18.39
CA VAL A 98 25.42 0.68 -19.58
C VAL A 98 26.46 1.76 -19.26
N ALA A 99 26.06 2.85 -18.59
CA ALA A 99 26.97 3.92 -18.21
C ALA A 99 28.09 3.44 -17.27
N VAL A 100 27.76 2.61 -16.27
CA VAL A 100 28.76 1.98 -15.38
C VAL A 100 29.72 1.09 -16.16
N THR A 101 29.22 0.35 -17.14
CA THR A 101 30.06 -0.51 -18.01
C THR A 101 31.01 0.31 -18.88
N ASP A 102 30.54 1.43 -19.42
CA ASP A 102 31.37 2.31 -20.24
C ASP A 102 32.46 2.99 -19.40
N LEU A 103 32.10 3.47 -18.20
CA LEU A 103 33.07 4.02 -17.25
C LEU A 103 34.15 2.98 -16.89
N ALA A 104 33.76 1.73 -16.62
CA ALA A 104 34.71 0.65 -16.34
C ALA A 104 35.68 0.41 -17.52
N ARG A 105 35.18 0.53 -18.77
CA ARG A 105 36.01 0.41 -19.98
C ARG A 105 36.96 1.60 -20.15
N VAL A 106 36.51 2.81 -19.84
CA VAL A 106 37.36 4.01 -19.85
C VAL A 106 38.46 3.89 -18.80
N VAL A 107 38.11 3.51 -17.57
CA VAL A 107 39.09 3.26 -16.50
C VAL A 107 40.10 2.19 -16.92
N ALA A 108 39.66 1.07 -17.51
CA ALA A 108 40.55 0.02 -18.00
C ALA A 108 41.51 0.48 -19.13
N ARG A 109 41.13 1.50 -19.90
CA ARG A 109 42.02 2.11 -20.92
C ARG A 109 43.04 3.08 -20.31
N LEU A 110 42.69 3.71 -19.18
CA LEU A 110 43.55 4.65 -18.47
C LEU A 110 44.53 3.95 -17.55
N LEU A 111 44.26 2.71 -17.15
CA LEU A 111 45.22 1.88 -16.45
C LEU A 111 46.36 1.50 -17.41
N PRO A 112 47.63 1.76 -17.05
CA PRO A 112 48.75 1.35 -17.87
C PRO A 112 48.72 -0.17 -18.03
N ARG A 113 48.91 -0.64 -19.26
CA ARG A 113 49.10 -2.07 -19.51
C ARG A 113 50.46 -2.41 -18.92
N GLU A 114 50.45 -3.14 -17.81
CA GLU A 114 51.66 -3.78 -17.30
C GLU A 114 52.17 -4.74 -18.40
N GLU A 115 53.08 -4.25 -19.23
CA GLU A 115 53.77 -5.06 -20.22
C GLU A 115 54.55 -6.11 -19.46
N THR A 116 54.05 -7.34 -19.44
CA THR A 116 54.79 -8.46 -18.86
C THR A 116 56.03 -8.67 -19.73
N PRO A 117 57.24 -8.38 -19.24
CA PRO A 117 58.42 -8.51 -20.09
C PRO A 117 58.67 -10.00 -20.31
N ALA A 118 58.62 -10.42 -21.58
CA ALA A 118 59.02 -11.76 -21.97
C ALA A 118 60.54 -11.91 -21.79
N HIS A 119 60.95 -12.88 -20.97
CA HIS A 119 62.32 -13.38 -20.90
C HIS A 119 62.33 -14.86 -21.24
#